data_AF-A0A7X7H579-F1
#
_entry.id   AF-A0A7X7H579-F1
#
_cell.length_a   1.000
_cell.length_b   1.000
_cell.length_c   1.000
_cell.angle_alpha   90.00
_cell.angle_beta   90.00
_cell.angle_gamma   90.00
#
_symmetry.space_group_name_H-M   'P 1'
#
loop_
_entity.id
_entity.type
_entity.pdbx_description
1 polymer ?
#
loop_
_entity_poly.entity_id
_entity_poly.type
_entity_poly.pdbx_seq_one_letter_code
_entity_poly.pdbx_strand_id
1 'polypeptide(L)'
;MSIESVQTLIKDDFTAVNQKILTALESDVVLINEIGKYIVYSGGKRIRPMIALLCARAAGYEGDKHITAAALIEFIHTATLLHDDVVDHSDMR
;
A
#
# COMPACT_ATOMS: atom_id res chain seq x y z
N MET A 1 13.96 14.07 13.08
CA MET A 1 12.79 13.17 13.09
C MET A 1 13.27 11.80 12.63
N SER A 2 13.06 10.74 13.43
CA SER A 2 13.46 9.38 13.03
C SER A 2 12.37 8.73 12.16
N ILE A 3 12.70 7.63 11.46
CA ILE A 3 11.71 6.91 10.65
C ILE A 3 10.58 6.34 11.52
N GLU A 4 10.89 5.90 12.73
CA GLU A 4 9.93 5.39 13.70
C GLU A 4 8.96 6.50 14.13
N SER A 5 9.45 7.74 14.25
CA SER A 5 8.63 8.91 14.57
C SER A 5 7.63 9.20 13.44
N VAL A 6 8.08 9.11 12.19
CA VAL A 6 7.22 9.27 11.00
C VAL A 6 6.15 8.18 10.96
N GLN A 7 6.53 6.91 11.14
CA GLN A 7 5.60 5.79 11.16
C GLN A 7 4.57 5.91 12.28
N THR A 8 4.99 6.39 13.45
CA THR A 8 4.08 6.63 14.58
C THR A 8 3.05 7.71 14.24
N LEU A 9 3.48 8.79 13.58
CA LEU A 9 2.60 9.91 13.20
C LEU A 9 1.44 9.50 12.29
N ILE A 10 1.66 8.53 11.40
CA ILE A 10 0.66 8.07 10.42
C ILE A 10 0.14 6.67 10.72
N LYS A 11 0.36 6.13 11.93
CA LYS A 11 0.07 4.73 12.26
C LYS A 11 -1.38 4.34 11.97
N ASP A 12 -2.33 5.19 12.35
CA ASP A 12 -3.75 4.91 12.21
C ASP A 12 -4.18 4.96 10.73
N ASP A 13 -3.76 5.99 10.00
CA ASP A 13 -3.98 6.11 8.56
C ASP A 13 -3.36 4.93 7.80
N PHE A 14 -2.15 4.52 8.18
CA PHE A 14 -1.43 3.42 7.56
C PHE A 14 -2.13 2.07 7.82
N THR A 15 -2.67 1.88 9.03
CA THR A 15 -3.51 0.72 9.35
C THR A 15 -4.78 0.71 8.51
N ALA A 16 -5.43 1.87 8.34
CA ALA A 16 -6.59 2.00 7.49
C ALA A 16 -6.29 1.73 6.01
N VAL A 17 -5.12 2.14 5.50
CA VAL A 17 -4.66 1.80 4.15
C VAL A 17 -4.51 0.30 3.98
N ASN A 18 -3.90 -0.41 4.94
CA ASN A 18 -3.76 -1.86 4.86
C ASN A 18 -5.12 -2.57 4.85
N GLN A 19 -6.05 -2.14 5.70
CA GLN A 19 -7.40 -2.69 5.68
C GLN A 19 -8.11 -2.39 4.36
N LYS A 20 -7.95 -1.17 3.81
CA LYS A 20 -8.54 -0.77 2.54
C LYS A 20 -8.04 -1.63 1.38
N ILE A 21 -6.74 -1.97 1.37
CA ILE A 21 -6.13 -2.88 0.39
C ILE A 21 -6.76 -4.27 0.47
N LEU A 22 -6.89 -4.84 1.68
CA LEU A 22 -7.46 -6.18 1.86
C LEU A 22 -8.91 -6.22 1.39
N THR A 23 -9.73 -5.29 1.86
CA THR A 23 -11.16 -5.26 1.51
C THR A 23 -11.39 -4.95 0.03
N ALA A 24 -10.54 -4.16 -0.62
CA ALA A 24 -10.66 -3.89 -2.05
C ALA A 24 -10.26 -5.08 -2.95
N LEU A 25 -9.60 -6.10 -2.41
CA LEU A 25 -9.21 -7.33 -3.12
C LEU A 25 -9.99 -8.57 -2.65
N GLU A 26 -11.01 -8.40 -1.82
CA GLU A 26 -11.96 -9.47 -1.51
C GLU A 26 -12.65 -9.93 -2.80
N SER A 27 -12.50 -11.21 -3.12
CA SER A 27 -13.00 -11.80 -4.36
C SER A 27 -13.31 -13.28 -4.18
N ASP A 28 -14.28 -13.79 -4.94
CA ASP A 28 -14.54 -15.23 -5.03
C ASP A 28 -13.36 -15.98 -5.71
N VAL A 29 -12.51 -15.26 -6.42
CA VAL A 29 -11.31 -15.81 -7.05
C VAL A 29 -10.17 -15.82 -6.02
N VAL A 30 -9.80 -17.02 -5.57
CA VAL A 30 -8.76 -17.26 -4.55
C VAL A 30 -7.46 -16.50 -4.85
N LEU A 31 -6.99 -16.54 -6.10
CA LEU A 31 -5.74 -15.90 -6.52
C LEU A 31 -5.72 -14.38 -6.25
N ILE A 32 -6.86 -13.70 -6.38
CA ILE A 32 -6.94 -12.25 -6.13
C ILE A 32 -6.72 -11.96 -4.64
N ASN A 33 -7.26 -12.79 -3.75
CA ASN A 33 -7.04 -12.64 -2.31
C ASN A 33 -5.58 -12.92 -1.92
N GLU A 34 -4.90 -13.84 -2.60
CA GLU A 34 -3.47 -14.10 -2.39
C GLU A 34 -2.62 -12.91 -2.78
N ILE A 35 -2.95 -12.23 -3.88
CA ILE A 35 -2.30 -10.95 -4.25
C ILE A 35 -2.52 -9.91 -3.15
N GLY A 36 -3.72 -9.78 -2.59
CA GLY A 36 -3.97 -8.82 -1.50
C GLY A 36 -3.13 -9.07 -0.25
N LYS A 37 -3.00 -10.35 0.14
CA LYS A 37 -2.10 -10.75 1.23
C LYS A 37 -0.64 -10.48 0.87
N TYR A 38 -0.23 -10.82 -0.35
CA TYR A 38 1.12 -10.54 -0.82
C TYR A 38 1.43 -9.05 -0.71
N ILE A 39 0.54 -8.16 -1.15
CA ILE A 39 0.71 -6.72 -1.03
C ILE A 39 0.95 -6.30 0.43
N VAL A 40 0.10 -6.76 1.37
CA VAL A 40 0.17 -6.40 2.80
C VAL A 40 1.40 -6.99 3.51
N TYR A 41 1.77 -8.23 3.20
CA TYR A 41 2.73 -8.99 4.00
C TYR A 41 4.11 -9.20 3.34
N SER A 42 4.32 -8.75 2.10
CA SER A 42 5.61 -8.90 1.39
C SER A 42 6.76 -8.04 1.93
N GLY A 43 6.60 -7.37 3.08
CA GLY A 43 7.71 -6.71 3.77
C GLY A 43 8.25 -5.44 3.10
N GLY A 44 7.55 -4.92 2.08
CA GLY A 44 7.92 -3.65 1.45
C GLY A 44 7.90 -2.49 2.45
N LYS A 45 8.80 -1.51 2.28
CA LYS A 45 8.87 -0.31 3.14
C LYS A 45 7.64 0.60 3.04
N ARG A 46 6.71 0.31 2.11
CA ARG A 46 5.46 1.06 1.86
C ARG A 46 5.65 2.58 1.79
N ILE A 47 6.78 3.00 1.20
CA ILE A 47 7.16 4.42 1.17
C ILE A 47 6.14 5.25 0.38
N ARG A 48 5.59 4.71 -0.71
CA ARG A 48 4.63 5.41 -1.57
C ARG A 48 3.33 5.79 -0.83
N PRO A 49 2.60 4.87 -0.17
CA PRO A 49 1.43 5.25 0.61
C PRO A 49 1.80 6.13 1.80
N MET A 50 2.95 5.92 2.47
CA MET A 50 3.39 6.81 3.56
C MET A 50 3.55 8.27 3.08
N ILE A 51 4.18 8.50 1.93
CA ILE A 51 4.32 9.84 1.34
C ILE A 51 2.95 10.46 1.07
N ALA A 52 2.03 9.71 0.46
CA ALA A 52 0.68 10.21 0.16
C ALA A 52 -0.08 10.64 1.44
N LEU A 53 -0.01 9.82 2.50
CA LEU A 53 -0.64 10.14 3.78
C LEU A 53 -0.02 11.39 4.43
N LEU A 54 1.31 11.47 4.47
CA LEU A 54 2.03 12.62 5.02
C LEU A 54 1.73 13.90 4.24
N CYS A 55 1.66 13.85 2.91
CA CYS A 55 1.31 15.00 2.08
C CYS A 55 -0.11 15.51 2.37
N ALA A 56 -1.08 14.61 2.52
CA ALA A 56 -2.45 15.00 2.87
C ALA A 56 -2.51 15.70 4.23
N ARG A 57 -1.86 15.11 5.25
CA ARG A 57 -1.79 15.71 6.60
C ARG A 57 -1.05 17.04 6.61
N ALA A 58 0.06 17.14 5.89
CA ALA A 58 0.84 18.38 5.76
C ALA A 58 0.05 19.50 5.05
N ALA A 59 -0.87 19.15 4.16
CA ALA A 59 -1.78 20.08 3.49
C ALA A 59 -3.00 20.47 4.34
N GLY A 60 -3.11 19.99 5.59
CA GLY A 60 -4.24 20.25 6.47
C GLY A 60 -5.51 19.49 6.08
N TYR A 61 -5.40 18.39 5.33
CA TYR A 61 -6.56 17.57 4.99
C TYR A 61 -7.05 16.75 6.18
N GLU A 62 -8.33 16.90 6.52
CA GLU A 62 -8.96 16.23 7.67
C GLU A 62 -9.92 15.09 7.27
N GLY A 63 -10.17 14.91 5.96
CA GLY A 63 -11.03 13.83 5.46
C GLY A 63 -10.32 12.47 5.42
N ASP A 64 -10.93 11.51 4.71
CA ASP A 64 -10.48 10.11 4.62
C ASP A 64 -10.04 9.69 3.21
N LYS A 65 -10.23 10.54 2.19
CA LYS A 65 -9.94 10.20 0.80
C LYS A 65 -8.46 9.89 0.55
N HIS A 66 -7.56 10.43 1.37
CA HIS A 66 -6.12 10.14 1.29
C HIS A 66 -5.80 8.68 1.60
N ILE A 67 -6.62 7.99 2.40
CA ILE A 67 -6.50 6.54 2.64
C ILE A 67 -6.77 5.77 1.34
N THR A 68 -7.85 6.13 0.63
CA THR A 68 -8.19 5.50 -0.65
C THR A 68 -7.13 5.80 -1.71
N ALA A 69 -6.64 7.04 -1.77
CA ALA A 69 -5.57 7.42 -2.68
C ALA A 69 -4.26 6.67 -2.40
N ALA A 70 -3.86 6.55 -1.13
CA ALA A 70 -2.66 5.81 -0.72
C ALA A 70 -2.78 4.31 -1.05
N ALA A 71 -3.95 3.70 -0.83
CA ALA A 71 -4.21 2.31 -1.23
C ALA A 71 -4.11 2.11 -2.76
N LEU A 72 -4.69 3.02 -3.55
CA LEU A 72 -4.62 2.98 -5.01
C LEU A 72 -3.17 3.12 -5.52
N ILE A 73 -2.38 4.02 -4.94
CA ILE A 73 -0.97 4.19 -5.28
C ILE A 73 -0.21 2.89 -5.04
N GLU A 74 -0.47 2.20 -3.94
CA GLU A 74 0.16 0.91 -3.67
C GLU A 74 -0.30 -0.17 -4.66
N PHE A 75 -1.59 -0.20 -5.05
CA PHE A 75 -2.06 -1.10 -6.09
C PHE A 75 -1.33 -0.90 -7.42
N ILE A 76 -1.15 0.35 -7.86
CA ILE A 76 -0.42 0.65 -9.08
C ILE A 76 1.02 0.16 -8.95
N HIS A 77 1.68 0.43 -7.82
CA HIS A 77 3.03 -0.06 -7.57
C HIS A 77 3.13 -1.59 -7.62
N THR A 78 2.22 -2.31 -6.97
CA THR A 78 2.24 -3.78 -7.01
C THR A 78 1.95 -4.29 -8.41
N ALA A 79 1.01 -3.68 -9.14
CA ALA A 79 0.71 -4.07 -10.51
C ALA A 79 1.95 -3.95 -11.41
N THR A 80 2.75 -2.89 -11.26
CA THR A 80 4.02 -2.80 -12.02
C THR A 80 4.99 -3.90 -11.60
N LEU A 81 5.17 -4.16 -10.29
CA LEU A 81 6.06 -5.24 -9.84
C LEU A 81 5.66 -6.62 -10.36
N LEU A 82 4.36 -6.94 -10.35
CA LEU A 82 3.86 -8.21 -10.85
C LEU A 82 4.07 -8.34 -12.36
N HIS A 83 3.87 -7.25 -13.10
CA HIS A 83 4.12 -7.24 -14.54
C HIS A 83 5.62 -7.35 -14.84
N ASP A 84 6.46 -6.66 -14.09
CA ASP A 84 7.93 -6.73 -14.19
C ASP A 84 8.41 -8.17 -13.94
N ASP A 85 7.89 -8.87 -12.92
CA ASP A 85 8.26 -10.27 -12.64
C ASP A 85 7.94 -11.24 -13.79
N VAL A 86 6.82 -11.00 -14.47
CA VAL A 86 6.41 -11.83 -15.63
C VAL A 86 7.26 -11.50 -16.86
N VAL A 87 7.59 -10.23 -17.08
CA VAL A 87 8.41 -9.77 -18.21
C VAL A 87 9.87 -10.19 -18.04
N ASP A 88 10.41 -10.12 -16.82
CA ASP A 88 11.83 -10.27 -16.56
C ASP A 88 12.28 -11.73 -16.44
N HIS A 89 11.37 -12.72 -16.55
CA HIS A 89 11.65 -14.14 -16.29
C HIS A 89 12.53 -14.35 -15.05
N SER A 90 12.26 -13.59 -13.97
CA SER A 90 13.18 -13.53 -12.84
C SER A 90 13.06 -14.83 -12.02
N ASP A 91 13.85 -15.83 -12.38
CA ASP A 91 14.02 -17.08 -11.63
C ASP A 91 14.68 -16.87 -10.25
N MET A 92 15.08 -15.63 -9.90
CA MET A 92 15.42 -15.25 -8.54
C MET A 92 15.05 -13.78 -8.24
N ARG A 93 14.52 -13.58 -7.03
CA ARG A 93 14.39 -12.28 -6.35
C ARG A 93 15.22 -12.30 -5.06
#